data_AF-A0A6G3MGC4-F1
#
_entry.id   AF-A0A6G3MGC4-F1
#
_cell.length_a   1.000
_cell.length_b   1.000
_cell.length_c   1.000
_cell.angle_alpha   90.00
_cell.angle_beta   90.00
_cell.angle_gamma   90.00
#
_symmetry.space_group_name_H-M   'P 1'
#
loop_
_entity.id
_entity.type
_entity.pdbx_description
1 polymer ?
#
loop_
_entity_poly.entity_id
_entity_poly.type
_entity_poly.pdbx_seq_one_letter_code
_entity_poly.pdbx_strand_id
1 'polypeptide(L)'
;MNILRHKSWHTRKKENMAAARADEAEFGQWCDNRQQKNEYAESEAKLNALRKNIGIDEVGASSEILREKGRANPEHELEKKREQEKYEKRIGILTGLGQSVQESKSKLWYLDDPQKHKKQSTKKKAFEIREDPLYQLVHSKKTDKIKEKKVEKPKKQSIEQLRQQRLVREAKERKREEELFAKLKK
;
A
#
# COMPACT_ATOMS: atom_id res chain seq x y z
N MET A 1 -26.11 -10.74 64.06
CA MET A 1 -25.41 -11.61 63.09
C MET A 1 -26.14 -11.54 61.75
N ASN A 2 -25.48 -11.24 60.63
CA ASN A 2 -26.14 -11.22 59.31
C ASN A 2 -26.09 -12.61 58.66
N ILE A 3 -27.24 -13.28 58.57
CA ILE A 3 -27.39 -14.62 58.01
C ILE A 3 -27.61 -14.63 56.48
N LEU A 4 -27.87 -13.46 55.89
CA LEU A 4 -28.27 -13.33 54.48
C LEU A 4 -27.13 -13.65 53.52
N ARG A 5 -25.89 -13.37 53.92
CA ARG A 5 -24.68 -13.64 53.12
C ARG A 5 -24.48 -15.13 52.81
N HIS A 6 -25.06 -16.02 53.61
CA HIS A 6 -24.99 -17.47 53.42
C HIS A 6 -26.13 -18.03 52.57
N LYS A 7 -27.07 -17.18 52.12
CA LYS A 7 -28.18 -17.59 51.27
C LYS A 7 -27.82 -17.42 49.80
N SER A 8 -28.18 -18.40 48.99
CA SER A 8 -27.92 -18.42 47.55
C SER A 8 -28.67 -17.31 46.80
N TRP A 9 -29.85 -16.90 47.27
CA TRP A 9 -30.68 -15.87 46.65
C TRP A 9 -30.30 -14.43 47.04
N HIS A 10 -29.25 -14.23 47.84
CA HIS A 10 -28.89 -12.90 48.30
C HIS A 10 -28.44 -11.99 47.15
N THR A 11 -29.18 -10.93 46.88
CA THR A 11 -28.99 -10.02 45.73
C THR A 11 -27.62 -9.35 45.70
N ARG A 12 -26.98 -9.08 46.84
CA ARG A 12 -25.64 -8.48 46.92
C ARG A 12 -24.50 -9.48 46.84
N LYS A 13 -24.79 -10.79 46.69
CA LYS A 13 -23.75 -11.78 46.43
C LYS A 13 -23.14 -11.47 45.05
N LYS A 14 -21.80 -11.47 44.96
CA LYS A 14 -21.07 -11.13 43.73
C LYS A 14 -21.52 -11.97 42.52
N GLU A 15 -21.79 -13.25 42.75
CA GLU A 15 -22.30 -14.19 41.74
C GLU A 15 -23.66 -13.76 41.19
N ASN A 16 -24.61 -13.38 42.06
CA ASN A 16 -25.95 -12.99 41.63
C ASN A 16 -25.95 -11.64 40.90
N MET A 17 -25.13 -10.69 41.36
CA MET A 17 -24.93 -9.43 40.64
C MET A 17 -24.19 -9.63 39.31
N ALA A 18 -23.39 -10.69 39.16
CA ALA A 18 -22.75 -11.02 37.89
C ALA A 18 -23.73 -11.70 36.93
N ALA A 19 -24.56 -12.62 37.43
CA ALA A 19 -25.64 -13.24 36.66
C ALA A 19 -26.64 -12.20 36.14
N ALA A 20 -27.10 -11.29 37.00
CA ALA A 20 -28.00 -10.20 36.59
C ALA A 20 -27.39 -9.31 35.48
N ARG A 21 -26.09 -8.97 35.60
CA ARG A 21 -25.40 -8.22 34.54
C ARG A 21 -25.22 -9.03 33.25
N ALA A 22 -25.03 -10.34 33.35
CA ALA A 22 -24.93 -11.21 32.18
C ALA A 22 -26.27 -11.28 31.45
N ASP A 23 -27.37 -11.49 32.19
CA ASP A 23 -28.73 -11.50 31.65
C ASP A 23 -29.09 -10.15 30.99
N GLU A 24 -28.75 -9.03 31.64
CA GLU A 24 -28.90 -7.67 31.08
C GLU A 24 -28.09 -7.48 29.80
N ALA A 25 -26.85 -8.00 29.75
CA ALA A 25 -26.00 -7.91 28.57
C ALA A 25 -26.51 -8.79 27.43
N GLU A 26 -26.97 -10.02 27.71
CA GLU A 26 -27.59 -10.90 26.72
C GLU A 26 -28.87 -10.27 26.15
N PHE A 27 -29.69 -9.66 27.01
CA PHE A 27 -30.88 -8.94 26.58
C PHE A 27 -30.54 -7.73 25.70
N GLY A 28 -29.48 -6.99 26.05
CA GLY A 28 -28.95 -5.89 25.23
C GLY A 28 -28.53 -6.38 23.84
N GLN A 29 -27.71 -7.44 23.77
CA GLN A 29 -27.28 -8.04 22.50
C GLN A 29 -28.46 -8.55 21.66
N TRP A 30 -29.48 -9.13 22.30
CA TRP A 30 -30.69 -9.56 21.61
C TRP A 30 -31.45 -8.38 20.99
N CYS A 31 -31.58 -7.26 21.72
CA CYS A 31 -32.19 -6.04 21.20
C CYS A 31 -31.41 -5.47 20.00
N ASP A 32 -30.08 -5.38 20.11
CA ASP A 32 -29.20 -4.89 19.04
C ASP A 32 -29.31 -5.77 17.80
N ASN A 33 -29.22 -7.09 17.96
CA ASN A 33 -29.38 -8.05 16.86
C ASN A 33 -30.74 -7.91 16.17
N ARG A 34 -31.80 -7.61 16.93
CA ARG A 34 -33.13 -7.39 16.38
C ARG A 34 -33.21 -6.08 15.61
N GLN A 35 -32.61 -5.01 16.12
CA GLN A 35 -32.51 -3.74 15.40
C GLN A 35 -31.72 -3.90 14.10
N GLN A 36 -30.56 -4.57 14.13
CA GLN A 36 -29.76 -4.85 12.95
C GLN A 36 -30.54 -5.61 11.87
N LYS A 37 -31.35 -6.61 12.27
CA LYS A 37 -32.24 -7.32 11.34
C LYS A 37 -33.31 -6.42 10.72
N ASN A 38 -33.91 -5.54 11.52
CA ASN A 38 -34.89 -4.58 11.04
C ASN A 38 -34.26 -3.57 10.06
N GLU A 39 -33.12 -2.99 10.42
CA GLU A 39 -32.36 -2.05 9.57
C GLU A 39 -31.96 -2.71 8.24
N TYR A 40 -31.49 -3.95 8.29
CA TYR A 40 -31.16 -4.72 7.11
C TYR A 40 -32.40 -4.95 6.23
N ALA A 41 -33.51 -5.41 6.81
CA ALA A 41 -34.77 -5.60 6.10
C ALA A 41 -35.32 -4.29 5.49
N GLU A 42 -35.21 -3.16 6.19
CA GLU A 42 -35.58 -1.85 5.65
C GLU A 42 -34.70 -1.43 4.48
N SER A 43 -33.38 -1.68 4.57
CA SER A 43 -32.44 -1.39 3.49
C SER A 43 -32.74 -2.24 2.25
N GLU A 44 -33.03 -3.53 2.42
CA GLU A 44 -33.43 -4.43 1.35
C GLU A 44 -34.79 -4.05 0.77
N ALA A 45 -35.76 -3.64 1.59
CA ALA A 45 -37.06 -3.17 1.13
C ALA A 45 -36.94 -1.90 0.28
N LYS A 46 -36.12 -0.94 0.70
CA LYS A 46 -35.80 0.28 -0.07
C LYS A 46 -35.15 -0.08 -1.41
N LEU A 47 -34.15 -0.97 -1.40
CA LEU A 47 -33.50 -1.43 -2.63
C LEU A 47 -34.49 -2.16 -3.56
N ASN A 48 -35.33 -3.03 -3.01
CA ASN A 48 -36.31 -3.78 -3.77
C ASN A 48 -37.40 -2.87 -4.35
N ALA A 49 -37.81 -1.81 -3.64
CA ALA A 49 -38.72 -0.81 -4.19
C ALA A 49 -38.11 -0.07 -5.39
N LEU A 50 -36.83 0.32 -5.30
CA LEU A 50 -36.12 0.94 -6.42
C LEU A 50 -35.97 -0.03 -7.61
N ARG A 51 -35.66 -1.30 -7.34
CA ARG A 51 -35.59 -2.36 -8.35
C ARG A 51 -36.92 -2.55 -9.08
N LYS A 52 -38.03 -2.63 -8.35
CA LYS A 52 -39.39 -2.69 -8.91
C LYS A 52 -39.73 -1.48 -9.75
N ASN A 53 -39.37 -0.28 -9.31
CA ASN A 53 -39.62 0.96 -10.07
C ASN A 53 -38.88 0.98 -11.42
N ILE A 54 -37.75 0.28 -11.53
CA ILE A 54 -36.96 0.16 -12.76
C ILE A 54 -37.42 -1.06 -13.60
N GLY A 55 -38.30 -1.90 -13.05
CA GLY A 55 -38.78 -3.14 -13.69
C GLY A 55 -37.74 -4.25 -13.71
N ILE A 56 -36.91 -4.33 -12.67
CA ILE A 56 -35.90 -5.38 -12.47
C ILE A 56 -36.30 -6.18 -11.24
N ASP A 57 -37.02 -7.28 -11.43
CA ASP A 57 -37.61 -8.03 -10.33
C ASP A 57 -36.66 -9.07 -9.70
N GLU A 58 -35.55 -9.42 -10.36
CA GLU A 58 -34.66 -10.49 -9.91
C GLU A 58 -33.31 -10.01 -9.36
N VAL A 59 -32.90 -10.59 -8.22
CA VAL A 59 -31.59 -10.41 -7.58
C VAL A 59 -30.54 -11.13 -8.41
N GLY A 60 -29.90 -10.41 -9.33
CA GLY A 60 -28.90 -10.97 -10.25
C GLY A 60 -29.19 -10.74 -11.73
N ALA A 61 -30.33 -10.13 -12.07
CA ALA A 61 -30.57 -9.62 -13.42
C ALA A 61 -29.48 -8.60 -13.78
N SER A 62 -28.77 -8.90 -14.86
CA SER A 62 -27.41 -8.44 -15.17
C SER A 62 -27.20 -6.93 -14.95
N SER A 63 -26.03 -6.60 -14.40
CA SER A 63 -25.49 -5.23 -14.38
C SER A 63 -25.49 -4.55 -15.76
N GLU A 64 -25.59 -5.33 -16.84
CA GLU A 64 -25.78 -4.85 -18.22
C GLU A 64 -27.16 -4.25 -18.46
N ILE A 65 -28.24 -4.80 -17.90
CA ILE A 65 -29.61 -4.28 -18.06
C ILE A 65 -29.75 -2.90 -17.39
N LEU A 66 -29.06 -2.71 -16.25
CA LEU A 66 -28.94 -1.40 -15.59
C LEU A 66 -28.08 -0.41 -16.38
N ARG A 67 -27.03 -0.87 -17.08
CA ARG A 67 -26.19 -0.03 -17.96
C ARG A 67 -26.92 0.40 -19.22
N GLU A 68 -27.80 -0.45 -19.78
CA GLU A 68 -28.56 -0.15 -20.99
C GLU A 68 -29.79 0.72 -20.74
N LYS A 69 -30.48 0.54 -19.60
CA LYS A 69 -31.69 1.32 -19.26
C LYS A 69 -31.40 2.59 -18.43
N GLY A 70 -30.26 2.65 -17.75
CA GLY A 70 -29.85 3.80 -16.96
C GLY A 70 -29.37 4.93 -17.86
N ARG A 71 -30.20 5.97 -18.05
CA ARG A 71 -29.72 7.26 -18.58
C ARG A 71 -28.49 7.65 -17.77
N ALA A 72 -27.33 7.72 -18.41
CA ALA A 72 -26.08 8.08 -17.75
C ALA A 72 -26.27 9.43 -17.04
N ASN A 73 -25.92 9.49 -15.75
CA ASN A 73 -25.89 10.76 -15.04
C ASN A 73 -24.89 11.68 -15.78
N PRO A 74 -25.32 12.82 -16.35
CA PRO A 74 -24.43 13.67 -17.15
C PRO A 74 -23.20 14.14 -16.36
N GLU A 75 -23.33 14.30 -15.04
CA GLU A 75 -22.19 14.63 -14.18
C GLU A 75 -21.13 13.53 -14.13
N HIS A 76 -21.54 12.27 -14.14
CA HIS A 76 -20.63 11.13 -14.06
C HIS A 76 -19.83 10.94 -15.36
N GLU A 77 -20.42 11.24 -16.51
CA GLU A 77 -19.68 11.23 -17.78
C GLU A 77 -18.66 12.37 -17.85
N LEU A 78 -19.02 13.55 -17.35
CA LEU A 78 -18.12 14.69 -17.26
C LEU A 78 -16.96 14.42 -16.31
N GLU A 79 -17.21 13.77 -15.17
CA GLU A 79 -16.18 13.38 -14.21
C GLU A 79 -15.19 12.38 -14.82
N LYS A 80 -15.68 11.34 -15.49
CA LYS A 80 -14.83 10.38 -16.20
C LYS A 80 -13.97 11.05 -17.28
N LYS A 81 -14.53 11.98 -18.05
CA LYS A 81 -13.78 12.76 -19.05
C LYS A 81 -12.68 13.61 -18.38
N ARG A 82 -12.99 14.29 -17.27
CA ARG A 82 -12.01 15.05 -16.50
C ARG A 82 -10.90 14.16 -15.94
N GLU A 83 -11.21 12.96 -15.46
CA GLU A 83 -10.22 11.99 -14.99
C GLU A 83 -9.34 11.47 -16.12
N GLN A 84 -9.91 11.16 -17.28
CA GLN A 84 -9.19 10.78 -18.49
C GLN A 84 -8.23 11.90 -18.92
N GLU A 85 -8.71 13.14 -18.99
CA GLU A 85 -7.85 14.27 -19.32
C GLU A 85 -6.74 14.48 -18.29
N LYS A 86 -7.01 14.35 -16.98
CA LYS A 86 -5.98 14.44 -15.94
C LYS A 86 -4.93 13.33 -16.10
N TYR A 87 -5.37 12.12 -16.42
CA TYR A 87 -4.49 10.98 -16.66
C TYR A 87 -3.62 11.21 -17.91
N GLU A 88 -4.22 11.64 -19.01
CA GLU A 88 -3.53 11.96 -20.25
C GLU A 88 -2.58 13.15 -20.08
N LYS A 89 -2.98 14.18 -19.31
CA LYS A 89 -2.09 15.29 -18.91
C LYS A 89 -0.92 14.79 -18.07
N ARG A 90 -1.17 13.87 -17.14
CA ARG A 90 -0.16 13.27 -16.25
C ARG A 90 0.84 12.40 -17.01
N ILE A 91 0.39 11.64 -18.01
CA ILE A 91 1.25 10.82 -18.87
C ILE A 91 1.93 11.67 -19.96
N GLY A 92 1.40 12.86 -20.23
CA GLY A 92 1.91 13.74 -21.28
C GLY A 92 1.39 13.39 -22.68
N ILE A 93 0.26 12.67 -22.77
CA ILE A 93 -0.49 12.46 -24.01
C ILE A 93 -1.20 13.76 -24.40
N LEU A 94 -1.87 14.39 -23.43
CA LEU A 94 -2.62 15.64 -23.64
C LEU A 94 -1.77 16.90 -23.38
N THR A 95 -0.67 16.76 -22.65
CA THR A 95 0.33 17.82 -22.50
C THR A 95 1.26 17.76 -23.71
N GLY A 96 0.89 18.48 -24.77
CA GLY A 96 1.50 18.43 -26.10
C GLY A 96 2.98 18.04 -26.09
N LEU A 97 3.25 16.88 -26.68
CA LEU A 97 4.59 16.33 -26.87
C LEU A 97 5.47 17.37 -27.60
N GLY A 98 6.24 18.16 -26.84
CA GLY A 98 7.04 19.27 -27.35
C GLY A 98 6.88 20.61 -26.61
N GLN A 99 5.86 20.77 -25.77
CA GLN A 99 5.64 22.03 -25.03
C GLN A 99 6.68 22.22 -23.91
N SER A 100 7.12 21.13 -23.26
CA SER A 100 8.23 21.16 -22.29
C SER A 100 9.60 21.52 -22.91
N VAL A 101 9.78 21.30 -24.21
CA VAL A 101 11.00 21.67 -24.94
C VAL A 101 11.03 23.18 -25.26
N GLN A 102 9.88 23.82 -25.47
CA GLN A 102 9.82 25.28 -25.72
C GLN A 102 9.70 26.13 -24.45
N GLU A 103 9.07 25.62 -23.39
CA GLU A 103 8.89 26.38 -22.13
C GLU A 103 10.14 26.39 -21.24
N SER A 104 11.05 25.44 -21.43
CA SER A 104 12.39 25.51 -20.89
C SER A 104 13.21 26.53 -21.69
N LYS A 105 12.97 27.83 -21.42
CA LYS A 105 13.81 28.96 -21.87
C LYS A 105 15.27 28.86 -21.40
N SER A 106 15.69 27.75 -20.79
CA SER A 106 17.09 27.40 -20.61
C SER A 106 17.68 27.08 -21.98
N LYS A 107 18.56 27.97 -22.45
CA LYS A 107 19.35 27.75 -23.65
C LYS A 107 20.03 26.37 -23.56
N LEU A 108 19.88 25.56 -24.60
CA LEU A 108 20.44 24.21 -24.62
C LEU A 108 21.96 24.32 -24.53
N TRP A 109 22.59 23.50 -23.69
CA TRP A 109 24.02 23.58 -23.37
C TRP A 109 24.95 23.49 -24.59
N TYR A 110 24.48 22.95 -25.71
CA TYR A 110 25.22 22.87 -26.98
C TYR A 110 25.09 24.11 -27.87
N LEU A 111 24.15 25.02 -27.56
CA LEU A 111 24.02 26.35 -28.17
C LEU A 111 24.82 27.41 -27.39
N ASP A 112 25.49 27.02 -26.30
CA ASP A 112 26.38 27.89 -25.53
C ASP A 112 27.76 27.98 -26.16
N ASP A 113 28.37 29.17 -26.08
CA ASP A 113 29.70 29.41 -26.62
C ASP A 113 30.76 28.58 -25.88
N PRO A 114 31.50 27.68 -26.56
CA PRO A 114 32.51 26.82 -25.94
C PRO A 114 33.67 27.63 -25.31
N GLN A 115 33.81 28.91 -25.66
CA GLN A 115 34.80 29.82 -25.05
C GLN A 115 34.45 30.21 -23.61
N LYS A 116 33.16 30.23 -23.21
CA LYS A 116 32.75 30.54 -21.83
C LYS A 116 33.19 29.45 -20.85
N HIS A 117 33.19 28.19 -21.28
CA HIS A 117 33.63 27.04 -20.48
C HIS A 117 35.15 26.94 -20.30
N LYS A 118 35.97 27.60 -21.13
CA LYS A 118 37.44 27.63 -20.97
C LYS A 118 37.90 28.46 -19.77
N LYS A 119 37.20 29.54 -19.42
CA LYS A 119 37.58 30.43 -18.30
C LYS A 119 37.28 29.81 -16.92
N GLN A 120 36.30 28.91 -16.85
CA GLN A 120 35.94 28.20 -15.61
C GLN A 120 36.77 26.92 -15.42
N SER A 121 37.15 26.23 -16.49
CA SER A 121 37.91 24.97 -16.40
C SER A 121 39.37 25.16 -15.96
N THR A 122 40.02 26.29 -16.28
CA THR A 122 41.40 26.55 -15.85
C THR A 122 41.52 26.76 -14.35
N LYS A 123 40.57 27.46 -13.73
CA LYS A 123 40.52 27.66 -12.26
C LYS A 123 40.12 26.37 -11.52
N LYS A 124 39.17 25.61 -12.06
CA LYS A 124 38.75 24.31 -11.50
C LYS A 124 39.83 23.26 -11.58
N LYS A 125 40.56 23.16 -12.71
CA LYS A 125 41.69 22.23 -12.86
C LYS A 125 42.79 22.48 -11.83
N ALA A 126 43.12 23.73 -11.50
CA ALA A 126 44.13 24.02 -10.48
C ALA A 126 43.70 23.63 -9.04
N PHE A 127 42.40 23.70 -8.74
CA PHE A 127 41.83 23.26 -7.46
C PHE A 127 41.71 21.73 -7.39
N GLU A 128 41.20 21.10 -8.44
CA GLU A 128 41.15 19.63 -8.58
C GLU A 128 42.54 19.02 -8.53
N ILE A 129 43.55 19.58 -9.20
CA ILE A 129 44.93 19.05 -9.14
C ILE A 129 45.53 19.19 -7.73
N ARG A 130 45.12 20.20 -6.95
CA ARG A 130 45.62 20.45 -5.59
C ARG A 130 44.92 19.60 -4.53
N GLU A 131 43.65 19.26 -4.74
CA GLU A 131 42.83 18.45 -3.83
C GLU A 131 42.66 16.99 -4.27
N ASP A 132 43.15 16.61 -5.45
CA ASP A 132 43.12 15.22 -5.91
C ASP A 132 44.14 14.39 -5.10
N PRO A 133 43.68 13.48 -4.23
CA PRO A 133 44.57 12.65 -3.42
C PRO A 133 45.47 11.76 -4.27
N LEU A 134 45.11 11.50 -5.54
CA LEU A 134 45.95 10.75 -6.48
C LEU A 134 47.15 11.56 -7.00
N TYR A 135 47.08 12.89 -7.01
CA TYR A 135 48.13 13.73 -7.56
C TYR A 135 49.43 13.60 -6.76
N GLN A 136 49.31 13.52 -5.43
CA GLN A 136 50.44 13.25 -4.53
C GLN A 136 51.03 11.85 -4.75
N LEU A 137 50.18 10.83 -4.93
CA LEU A 137 50.60 9.43 -5.18
C LEU A 137 51.39 9.24 -6.47
N VAL A 138 51.06 9.97 -7.54
CA VAL A 138 51.73 9.87 -8.85
C VAL A 138 53.09 10.60 -8.83
N HIS A 139 53.23 11.64 -8.01
CA HIS A 139 54.43 12.50 -7.97
C HIS A 139 55.34 12.25 -6.76
N SER A 140 54.91 11.45 -5.77
CA SER A 140 55.77 10.95 -4.70
C SER A 140 56.57 9.74 -5.20
N LYS A 141 57.83 9.92 -5.59
CA LYS A 141 58.78 8.80 -5.70
C LYS A 141 59.60 8.69 -4.42
N LYS A 142 59.69 7.44 -3.91
CA LYS A 142 60.44 6.90 -2.74
C LYS A 142 59.62 6.92 -1.44
N THR A 143 59.48 5.87 -0.63
CA THR A 143 60.03 4.50 -0.53
C THR A 143 59.03 3.60 0.25
N ASP A 144 59.25 2.30 0.14
CA ASP A 144 58.82 1.23 1.05
C ASP A 144 57.44 0.56 0.91
N LYS A 145 57.55 -0.76 0.74
CA LYS A 145 56.50 -1.74 0.47
C LYS A 145 55.72 -2.02 1.76
N ILE A 146 54.43 -1.69 1.81
CA ILE A 146 53.50 -2.29 2.78
C ILE A 146 52.25 -2.74 2.04
N LYS A 147 51.97 -4.05 2.13
CA LYS A 147 50.82 -4.73 1.53
C LYS A 147 49.61 -4.55 2.45
N GLU A 148 48.57 -3.84 2.01
CA GLU A 148 47.29 -3.83 2.73
C GLU A 148 46.16 -4.42 1.89
N LYS A 149 45.47 -5.39 2.51
CA LYS A 149 44.41 -6.24 1.95
C LYS A 149 43.14 -5.41 1.70
N LYS A 150 42.62 -5.47 0.47
CA LYS A 150 41.28 -4.97 0.14
C LYS A 150 40.21 -5.87 0.78
N VAL A 151 39.38 -5.30 1.65
CA VAL A 151 38.15 -5.94 2.13
C VAL A 151 37.07 -5.79 1.04
N GLU A 152 36.69 -6.90 0.40
CA GLU A 152 35.64 -6.91 -0.61
C GLU A 152 34.26 -6.77 0.05
N LYS A 153 33.44 -5.85 -0.47
CA LYS A 153 32.04 -5.71 -0.04
C LYS A 153 31.21 -6.90 -0.57
N PRO A 154 30.27 -7.45 0.23
CA PRO A 154 29.52 -8.64 -0.17
C PRO A 154 28.62 -8.34 -1.37
N LYS A 155 28.70 -9.22 -2.39
CA LYS A 155 27.87 -9.13 -3.60
C LYS A 155 26.40 -9.37 -3.24
N LYS A 156 25.52 -8.47 -3.67
CA LYS A 156 24.08 -8.60 -3.48
C LYS A 156 23.57 -9.79 -4.29
N GLN A 157 22.73 -10.62 -3.68
CA GLN A 157 22.18 -11.82 -4.32
C GLN A 157 21.23 -11.43 -5.46
N SER A 158 21.27 -12.21 -6.53
CA SER A 158 20.34 -12.07 -7.66
C SER A 158 18.91 -12.34 -7.19
N ILE A 159 17.94 -11.63 -7.74
CA ILE A 159 16.50 -11.80 -7.43
C ILE A 159 16.05 -13.26 -7.55
N GLU A 160 16.63 -14.00 -8.49
CA GLU A 160 16.30 -15.41 -8.69
C GLU A 160 16.81 -16.31 -7.55
N GLN A 161 17.95 -15.96 -6.95
CA GLN A 161 18.48 -16.67 -5.78
C GLN A 161 17.59 -16.43 -4.54
N LEU A 162 17.03 -15.23 -4.40
CA LEU A 162 16.10 -14.91 -3.32
C LEU A 162 14.76 -15.66 -3.49
N ARG A 163 14.30 -15.81 -4.73
CA ARG A 163 13.10 -16.63 -5.05
C ARG A 163 13.32 -18.10 -4.70
N GLN A 164 14.46 -18.67 -5.08
CA GLN A 164 14.80 -20.05 -4.73
C GLN A 164 14.89 -20.26 -3.21
N GLN A 165 15.52 -19.33 -2.48
CA GLN A 165 15.57 -19.40 -1.01
C GLN A 165 14.18 -19.33 -0.37
N ARG A 166 13.27 -18.51 -0.92
CA ARG A 166 11.88 -18.45 -0.46
C ARG A 166 11.16 -19.78 -0.66
N LEU A 167 11.23 -20.37 -1.85
CA LEU A 167 10.60 -21.66 -2.14
C LEU A 167 11.12 -22.78 -1.23
N VAL A 168 12.43 -22.81 -0.97
CA VAL A 168 13.03 -23.79 -0.05
C VAL A 168 12.51 -23.59 1.38
N ARG A 169 12.32 -22.34 1.82
CA ARG A 169 11.77 -22.04 3.15
C ARG A 169 10.31 -22.50 3.26
N GLU A 170 9.48 -22.15 2.28
CA GLU A 170 8.07 -22.56 2.24
C GLU A 170 7.92 -24.09 2.21
N ALA A 171 8.76 -24.80 1.45
CA ALA A 171 8.76 -26.26 1.42
C ALA A 171 9.16 -26.89 2.78
N LYS A 172 10.10 -26.26 3.50
CA LYS A 172 10.52 -26.73 4.83
C LYS A 172 9.44 -26.49 5.89
N GLU A 173 8.71 -25.39 5.80
CA GLU A 173 7.58 -25.09 6.67
C GLU A 173 6.42 -26.07 6.42
N ARG A 174 6.07 -26.32 5.15
CA ARG A 174 5.09 -27.36 4.80
C ARG A 174 5.43 -28.74 5.35
N LYS A 175 6.68 -29.18 5.23
CA LYS A 175 7.11 -30.46 5.82
C LYS A 175 6.94 -30.49 7.34
N ARG A 176 7.25 -29.39 8.04
CA ARG A 176 7.04 -29.28 9.49
C ARG A 176 5.55 -29.32 9.84
N GLU A 177 4.71 -28.65 9.07
CA GLU A 177 3.25 -28.69 9.24
C GLU A 177 2.73 -30.11 9.04
N GLU A 178 3.14 -30.79 7.97
CA GLU A 178 2.79 -32.19 7.68
C GLU A 178 3.21 -33.12 8.83
N GLU A 179 4.42 -32.95 9.38
CA GLU A 179 4.89 -33.71 10.54
C GLU A 179 4.05 -33.44 11.80
N LEU A 180 3.64 -32.20 12.04
CA LEU A 180 2.77 -31.83 13.17
C LEU A 180 1.36 -32.40 12.98
N PHE A 181 0.80 -32.28 11.78
CA PHE A 181 -0.49 -32.89 11.42
C PHE A 181 -0.45 -34.41 11.54
N ALA A 182 0.65 -35.06 11.14
CA ALA A 182 0.83 -36.50 11.28
C ALA A 182 0.93 -36.94 12.75
N LYS A 183 1.52 -36.10 13.63
CA LYS A 183 1.55 -36.35 15.08
C LYS A 183 0.18 -36.17 15.75
N LEU A 184 -0.65 -35.24 15.26
CA LEU A 184 -2.01 -35.01 15.76
C LEU A 184 -3.02 -36.07 15.32
N LYS A 185 -2.73 -36.79 14.22
CA LYS A 185 -3.60 -37.82 13.64
C LYS A 185 -3.33 -39.23 14.20
N LYS A 186 -2.31 -39.39 15.06
CA LYS A 186 -2.04 -40.60 15.84
C LYS A 186 -2.63 -40.45 17.24
#